data_AF-A0A2S7NNJ0-F1
#
_entry.id   AF-A0A2S7NNJ0-F1
#
_cell.length_a   1.000
_cell.length_b   1.000
_cell.length_c   1.000
_cell.angle_alpha   90.00
_cell.angle_beta   90.00
_cell.angle_gamma   90.00
#
_symmetry.space_group_name_H-M   'P 1'
#
loop_
_entity.id
_entity.type
_entity.pdbx_description
1 polymer ?
#
loop_
_entity_poly.entity_id
_entity_poly.type
_entity_poly.pdbx_seq_one_letter_code
_entity_poly.pdbx_strand_id
1 'polypeptide(L)'
;MQLPTTVLFALLPFFLQVNAQATGTGKTTRYWDCCKPSCAWSGKATLAAGSGPVGTCDVKDSPLTDSNAVNGCDGGSSYMCSDQSPYAVTDDLAYGYAAVNIAGGSEASWCCACYELTFTTTAIAGKKMIVQATNTGGDLGANQFDLAIPGGGVGIFNGCTTEFGAPSSGWGAQYGGISAADSCSSFPAALKPGCDFRFGWFMGADNPEVTFKQVECPAALTKSTGCKRADDSSMPAADASGSAVASSASSTVAATSATSVASSVASSVVASSVASSVVASSVASSVAAPSVASSVVAVPSSSSSSAVKTASSSASSVVAPVATSYGHHTTAAKPSTIAPHSTATATASAPADDDDTCDAE
;
A
#
# COMPACT_ATOMS: atom_id res chain seq x y z
N MET A 1 -50.63 10.79 15.54
CA MET A 1 -50.40 11.19 14.13
C MET A 1 -50.02 9.93 13.35
N GLN A 2 -50.96 9.38 12.58
CA GLN A 2 -50.66 8.29 11.63
C GLN A 2 -50.06 8.93 10.38
N LEU A 3 -48.81 8.60 10.06
CA LEU A 3 -48.25 9.01 8.78
C LEU A 3 -49.02 8.32 7.64
N PRO A 4 -49.36 9.03 6.56
CA PRO A 4 -50.05 8.45 5.42
C PRO A 4 -49.22 7.33 4.79
N THR A 5 -49.86 6.22 4.42
CA THR A 5 -49.21 5.05 3.79
C THR A 5 -48.45 5.42 2.51
N THR A 6 -48.88 6.49 1.82
CA THR A 6 -48.20 7.07 0.65
C THR A 6 -46.86 7.74 0.96
N VAL A 7 -46.65 8.27 2.18
CA VAL A 7 -45.36 8.83 2.62
C VAL A 7 -44.37 7.70 2.92
N LEU A 8 -44.84 6.56 3.41
CA LEU A 8 -44.00 5.39 3.71
C LEU A 8 -43.42 4.76 2.43
N PHE A 9 -44.20 4.71 1.34
CA PHE A 9 -43.73 4.21 0.04
C PHE A 9 -42.81 5.20 -0.70
N ALA A 10 -42.97 6.51 -0.48
CA ALA A 10 -42.08 7.52 -1.06
C ALA A 10 -40.67 7.52 -0.41
N LEU A 11 -40.55 7.01 0.82
CA LEU A 11 -39.28 6.88 1.55
C LEU A 11 -38.57 5.54 1.30
N LEU A 12 -39.25 4.53 0.75
CA LEU A 12 -38.66 3.21 0.44
C LEU A 12 -37.36 3.27 -0.40
N PRO A 13 -37.22 4.11 -1.45
CA PRO A 13 -35.96 4.19 -2.20
C PRO A 13 -34.83 4.90 -1.44
N PHE A 14 -35.12 5.63 -0.36
CA PHE A 14 -34.10 6.24 0.51
C PHE A 14 -33.52 5.25 1.54
N PHE A 15 -34.19 4.12 1.81
CA PHE A 15 -33.74 3.11 2.77
C PHE A 15 -33.06 1.89 2.12
N LEU A 16 -32.96 1.84 0.79
CA LEU A 16 -32.43 0.67 0.05
C LEU A 16 -31.27 1.03 -0.89
N GLN A 17 -30.39 1.95 -0.51
CA GLN A 17 -29.01 1.89 -1.00
C GLN A 17 -28.27 0.78 -0.26
N VAL A 18 -28.60 -0.48 -0.60
CA VAL A 18 -27.73 -1.61 -0.27
C VAL A 18 -26.51 -1.42 -1.16
N ASN A 19 -25.43 -0.86 -0.60
CA ASN A 19 -24.13 -0.87 -1.27
C ASN A 19 -23.77 -2.34 -1.47
N ALA A 20 -23.90 -2.81 -2.72
CA ALA A 20 -23.52 -4.17 -3.06
C ALA A 20 -22.01 -4.29 -2.80
N GLN A 21 -21.65 -5.15 -1.85
CA GLN A 21 -20.27 -5.44 -1.49
C GLN A 21 -19.50 -5.90 -2.74
N ALA A 22 -18.44 -5.18 -3.11
CA ALA A 22 -17.61 -5.62 -4.23
C ALA A 22 -16.92 -6.94 -3.86
N THR A 23 -17.05 -7.95 -4.71
CA THR A 23 -16.43 -9.26 -4.52
C THR A 23 -16.15 -9.91 -5.87
N GLY A 24 -15.17 -10.80 -5.92
CA GLY A 24 -14.87 -11.55 -7.13
C GLY A 24 -13.54 -12.25 -7.07
N THR A 25 -13.03 -12.60 -8.25
CA THR A 25 -11.64 -13.01 -8.47
C THR A 25 -10.85 -11.83 -9.00
N GLY A 26 -9.55 -11.83 -8.70
CA GLY A 26 -8.64 -10.77 -9.11
C GLY A 26 -7.24 -11.29 -9.36
N LYS A 27 -6.43 -10.43 -9.97
CA LYS A 27 -4.99 -10.64 -10.13
C LYS A 27 -4.26 -9.63 -9.27
N THR A 28 -3.07 -10.00 -8.82
CA THR A 28 -2.19 -9.05 -8.14
C THR A 28 -0.95 -8.76 -8.97
N THR A 29 -0.45 -7.55 -8.79
CA THR A 29 0.92 -7.17 -9.11
C THR A 29 1.58 -6.57 -7.86
N ARG A 30 2.78 -6.04 -8.00
CA ARG A 30 3.49 -5.36 -6.91
C ARG A 30 4.17 -4.11 -7.45
N TYR A 31 4.14 -3.03 -6.68
CA TYR A 31 4.77 -1.77 -7.05
C TYR A 31 5.23 -0.98 -5.82
N TRP A 32 6.15 -0.05 -6.06
CA TRP A 32 6.43 1.09 -5.18
C TRP A 32 7.13 2.16 -6.03
N ASP A 33 6.37 3.16 -6.46
CA ASP A 33 6.83 4.23 -7.34
C ASP A 33 7.11 5.55 -6.60
N CYS A 34 6.82 5.58 -5.29
CA CYS A 34 6.90 6.72 -4.39
C CYS A 34 5.94 7.87 -4.71
N CYS A 35 5.13 7.77 -5.76
CA CYS A 35 4.25 8.85 -6.17
C CYS A 35 3.19 9.15 -5.11
N LYS A 36 2.67 10.37 -5.13
CA LYS A 36 1.44 10.70 -4.41
C LYS A 36 0.32 9.76 -4.88
N PRO A 37 -0.30 8.97 -3.98
CA PRO A 37 -1.35 8.04 -4.36
C PRO A 37 -2.63 8.79 -4.76
N SER A 38 -3.40 8.28 -5.73
CA SER A 38 -4.51 9.02 -6.34
C SER A 38 -5.64 9.37 -5.35
N CYS A 39 -5.87 8.55 -4.34
CA CYS A 39 -6.88 8.81 -3.30
C CYS A 39 -6.41 9.84 -2.24
N ALA A 40 -5.20 10.39 -2.37
CA ALA A 40 -4.72 11.52 -1.58
C ALA A 40 -5.27 12.87 -2.08
N TRP A 41 -5.88 12.90 -3.27
CA TRP A 41 -6.56 14.09 -3.77
C TRP A 41 -7.94 14.25 -3.11
N SER A 42 -8.26 15.48 -2.74
CA SER A 42 -9.59 15.82 -2.22
C SER A 42 -10.69 15.52 -3.25
N GLY A 43 -11.87 15.13 -2.76
CA GLY A 43 -13.05 14.89 -3.61
C GLY A 43 -13.07 13.57 -4.36
N LYS A 44 -12.10 12.66 -4.13
CA LYS A 44 -12.04 11.35 -4.78
C LYS A 44 -13.06 10.34 -4.26
N ALA A 45 -13.54 10.48 -3.03
CA ALA A 45 -14.58 9.65 -2.42
C ALA A 45 -15.34 10.42 -1.33
N THR A 46 -16.49 9.90 -0.92
CA THR A 46 -17.22 10.40 0.25
C THR A 46 -16.62 9.80 1.52
N LEU A 47 -16.04 10.66 2.35
CA LEU A 47 -15.28 10.27 3.53
C LEU A 47 -16.10 10.46 4.82
N ALA A 48 -15.77 9.67 5.84
CA ALA A 48 -16.40 9.78 7.15
C ALA A 48 -16.12 11.15 7.78
N ALA A 49 -17.01 11.61 8.66
CA ALA A 49 -16.79 12.84 9.42
C ALA A 49 -15.47 12.76 10.21
N GLY A 50 -14.62 13.78 10.06
CA GLY A 50 -13.29 13.82 10.68
C GLY A 50 -12.20 13.04 9.94
N SER A 51 -12.50 12.43 8.79
CA SER A 51 -11.52 11.80 7.91
C SER A 51 -11.03 12.76 6.84
N GLY A 52 -9.77 12.61 6.43
CA GLY A 52 -9.19 13.26 5.25
C GLY A 52 -8.97 12.26 4.10
N PRO A 53 -8.58 12.73 2.89
CA PRO A 53 -8.06 11.84 1.86
C PRO A 53 -6.80 11.11 2.37
N VAL A 54 -6.27 10.16 1.59
CA VAL A 54 -5.05 9.44 1.97
C VAL A 54 -3.92 10.43 2.27
N GLY A 55 -3.32 10.31 3.46
CA GLY A 55 -2.19 11.10 3.89
C GLY A 55 -0.99 10.90 2.97
N THR A 56 -0.21 11.96 2.81
CA THR A 56 1.03 11.94 2.01
C THR A 56 2.16 12.48 2.85
N CYS A 57 3.38 12.21 2.44
CA CYS A 57 4.58 12.65 3.15
C CYS A 57 5.45 13.51 2.25
N ASP A 58 6.29 14.34 2.86
CA ASP A 58 7.37 15.02 2.17
C ASP A 58 8.56 14.07 1.92
N VAL A 59 9.61 14.58 1.29
CA VAL A 59 10.84 13.82 0.98
C VAL A 59 11.58 13.26 2.21
N LYS A 60 11.20 13.68 3.42
CA LYS A 60 11.76 13.18 4.68
C LYS A 60 10.78 12.26 5.40
N ASP A 61 9.77 11.75 4.72
CA ASP A 61 8.72 10.89 5.28
C ASP A 61 7.91 11.60 6.39
N SER A 62 7.82 12.95 6.35
CA SER A 62 7.03 13.72 7.30
C SER A 62 5.62 13.99 6.76
N PRO A 63 4.55 13.70 7.52
CA PRO A 63 3.17 13.87 7.04
C PRO A 63 2.86 15.31 6.60
N LEU A 64 2.23 15.42 5.44
CA LEU A 64 1.73 16.67 4.87
C LEU A 64 0.25 16.86 5.20
N THR A 65 -0.12 18.08 5.58
CA THR A 65 -1.51 18.46 5.82
C THR A 65 -2.20 19.01 4.56
N ASP A 66 -1.42 19.48 3.57
CA ASP A 66 -1.96 20.02 2.33
C ASP A 66 -2.24 18.91 1.30
N SER A 67 -3.51 18.52 1.18
CA SER A 67 -3.95 17.55 0.17
C SER A 67 -3.76 18.04 -1.28
N ASN A 68 -3.49 19.33 -1.52
CA ASN A 68 -3.23 19.88 -2.85
C ASN A 68 -1.74 19.94 -3.19
N ALA A 69 -0.85 19.55 -2.26
CA ALA A 69 0.57 19.46 -2.53
C ALA A 69 0.82 18.62 -3.79
N VAL A 70 1.64 19.16 -4.70
CA VAL A 70 1.89 18.57 -6.02
C VAL A 70 2.59 17.22 -5.85
N ASN A 71 2.17 16.25 -6.64
CA ASN A 71 2.76 14.91 -6.69
C ASN A 71 4.25 14.99 -7.00
N GLY A 72 5.09 14.29 -6.25
CA GLY A 72 6.53 14.20 -6.49
C GLY A 72 6.87 13.68 -7.89
N CYS A 73 6.05 12.79 -8.44
CA CYS A 73 6.21 12.29 -9.81
C CYS A 73 5.89 13.32 -10.90
N ASP A 74 5.24 14.43 -10.53
CA ASP A 74 4.97 15.58 -11.39
C ASP A 74 5.88 16.78 -11.04
N GLY A 75 6.99 16.54 -10.33
CA GLY A 75 7.95 17.57 -9.90
C GLY A 75 7.56 18.32 -8.63
N GLY A 76 6.60 17.80 -7.87
CA GLY A 76 6.15 18.34 -6.59
C GLY A 76 6.92 17.80 -5.38
N SER A 77 6.27 17.86 -4.21
CA SER A 77 6.87 17.53 -2.91
C SER A 77 6.04 16.56 -2.07
N SER A 78 5.02 15.95 -2.66
CA SER A 78 4.11 15.00 -2.00
C SER A 78 4.35 13.59 -2.52
N TYR A 79 4.65 12.67 -1.61
CA TYR A 79 5.01 11.27 -1.87
C TYR A 79 4.12 10.34 -1.04
N MET A 80 4.13 9.04 -1.38
CA MET A 80 3.50 8.00 -0.56
C MET A 80 4.30 7.84 0.74
N CYS A 81 3.62 7.91 1.89
CA CYS A 81 4.28 7.72 3.19
C CYS A 81 4.80 6.28 3.33
N SER A 82 5.97 6.12 3.95
CA SER A 82 6.62 4.81 4.14
C SER A 82 5.82 3.89 5.08
N ASP A 83 5.04 4.46 6.00
CA ASP A 83 4.15 3.70 6.89
C ASP A 83 2.95 3.08 6.16
N GLN A 84 2.71 3.48 4.90
CA GLN A 84 1.79 2.81 3.98
C GLN A 84 2.45 1.60 3.29
N SER A 85 3.39 0.95 3.98
CA SER A 85 4.00 -0.32 3.62
C SER A 85 3.22 -1.51 4.19
N PRO A 86 3.32 -2.71 3.60
CA PRO A 86 2.64 -3.89 4.08
C PRO A 86 3.39 -4.52 5.26
N TYR A 87 2.65 -5.23 6.12
CA TYR A 87 3.21 -5.93 7.26
C TYR A 87 2.39 -7.17 7.63
N ALA A 88 3.08 -8.16 8.20
CA ALA A 88 2.45 -9.34 8.76
C ALA A 88 1.76 -9.01 10.09
N VAL A 89 0.53 -9.48 10.26
CA VAL A 89 -0.23 -9.42 11.53
C VAL A 89 -0.09 -10.76 12.25
N THR A 90 -0.20 -11.85 11.50
CA THR A 90 0.08 -13.23 11.93
C THR A 90 0.77 -13.96 10.78
N ASP A 91 1.11 -15.24 10.97
CA ASP A 91 1.69 -16.04 9.89
C ASP A 91 0.75 -16.18 8.69
N ASP A 92 -0.57 -16.08 8.86
CA ASP A 92 -1.56 -16.24 7.79
C ASP A 92 -2.34 -14.95 7.45
N LEU A 93 -2.16 -13.86 8.21
CA LEU A 93 -2.77 -12.57 7.95
C LEU A 93 -1.73 -11.46 7.77
N ALA A 94 -1.85 -10.69 6.70
CA ALA A 94 -1.13 -9.44 6.50
C ALA A 94 -2.07 -8.26 6.27
N TYR A 95 -1.59 -7.06 6.58
CA TYR A 95 -2.23 -5.79 6.24
C TYR A 95 -1.35 -5.02 5.25
N GLY A 96 -1.98 -4.18 4.42
CA GLY A 96 -1.24 -3.28 3.54
C GLY A 96 -2.14 -2.40 2.70
N TYR A 97 -1.61 -2.01 1.55
CA TYR A 97 -2.19 -1.00 0.69
C TYR A 97 -2.05 -1.43 -0.78
N ALA A 98 -2.93 -0.93 -1.64
CA ALA A 98 -2.89 -1.26 -3.06
C ALA A 98 -3.39 -0.11 -3.94
N ALA A 99 -2.86 -0.06 -5.16
CA ALA A 99 -3.58 0.54 -6.27
C ALA A 99 -4.62 -0.45 -6.78
N VAL A 100 -5.85 0.00 -7.03
CA VAL A 100 -6.94 -0.91 -7.42
C VAL A 100 -7.68 -0.41 -8.66
N ASN A 101 -8.18 -1.37 -9.44
CA ASN A 101 -9.21 -1.14 -10.44
C ASN A 101 -10.27 -2.24 -10.30
N ILE A 102 -11.42 -1.87 -9.71
CA ILE A 102 -12.51 -2.81 -9.43
C ILE A 102 -13.55 -2.73 -10.54
N ALA A 103 -13.90 -3.88 -11.13
CA ALA A 103 -14.83 -3.95 -12.24
C ALA A 103 -16.20 -3.34 -11.87
N GLY A 104 -16.70 -2.45 -12.74
CA GLY A 104 -17.97 -1.75 -12.51
C GLY A 104 -17.90 -0.62 -11.48
N GLY A 105 -16.73 -0.35 -10.92
CA GLY A 105 -16.48 0.75 -9.99
C GLY A 105 -15.84 1.98 -10.61
N SER A 106 -15.52 2.93 -9.75
CA SER A 106 -14.69 4.10 -10.01
C SER A 106 -13.91 4.49 -8.76
N GLU A 107 -13.01 5.47 -8.83
CA GLU A 107 -12.33 6.02 -7.65
C GLU A 107 -13.30 6.41 -6.53
N ALA A 108 -14.48 6.95 -6.86
CA ALA A 108 -15.51 7.26 -5.87
C ALA A 108 -15.98 6.04 -5.08
N SER A 109 -15.99 4.87 -5.69
CA SER A 109 -16.40 3.61 -5.05
C SER A 109 -15.27 2.91 -4.28
N TRP A 110 -14.03 2.97 -4.76
CA TRP A 110 -12.94 2.19 -4.18
C TRP A 110 -11.95 2.99 -3.34
N CYS A 111 -11.83 4.31 -3.53
CA CYS A 111 -10.86 5.08 -2.76
C CYS A 111 -11.15 4.95 -1.26
N CYS A 112 -10.10 4.57 -0.54
CA CYS A 112 -10.09 4.29 0.89
C CYS A 112 -10.95 3.10 1.35
N ALA A 113 -11.54 2.33 0.44
CA ALA A 113 -12.20 1.07 0.77
C ALA A 113 -11.17 0.01 1.11
N CYS A 114 -11.56 -0.96 1.94
CA CYS A 114 -10.73 -2.11 2.25
C CYS A 114 -11.25 -3.38 1.61
N TYR A 115 -10.33 -4.26 1.25
CA TYR A 115 -10.62 -5.55 0.62
C TYR A 115 -9.85 -6.64 1.35
N GLU A 116 -10.55 -7.70 1.75
CA GLU A 116 -9.92 -8.94 2.19
C GLU A 116 -9.61 -9.76 0.94
N LEU A 117 -8.33 -9.97 0.69
CA LEU A 117 -7.79 -10.83 -0.35
C LEU A 117 -7.48 -12.20 0.25
N THR A 118 -7.95 -13.26 -0.37
CA THR A 118 -7.48 -14.63 -0.10
C THR A 118 -6.68 -15.09 -1.31
N PHE A 119 -5.38 -15.34 -1.12
CA PHE A 119 -4.53 -15.81 -2.23
C PHE A 119 -4.92 -17.23 -2.64
N THR A 120 -4.98 -17.49 -3.94
CA THR A 120 -5.43 -18.78 -4.49
C THR A 120 -4.33 -19.54 -5.23
N THR A 121 -3.16 -18.93 -5.43
CA THR A 121 -2.03 -19.50 -6.17
C THR A 121 -0.70 -19.15 -5.49
N THR A 122 0.39 -19.74 -6.00
CA THR A 122 1.77 -19.64 -5.46
C THR A 122 1.96 -20.27 -4.08
N ALA A 123 3.10 -20.04 -3.44
CA ALA A 123 3.43 -20.58 -2.11
C ALA A 123 2.57 -20.00 -0.97
N ILE A 124 1.91 -18.87 -1.20
CA ILE A 124 1.08 -18.19 -0.19
C ILE A 124 -0.42 -18.46 -0.35
N ALA A 125 -0.81 -19.41 -1.21
CA ALA A 125 -2.22 -19.78 -1.36
C ALA A 125 -2.87 -20.15 -0.01
N GLY A 126 -4.05 -19.62 0.26
CA GLY A 126 -4.79 -19.75 1.52
C GLY A 126 -4.51 -18.65 2.54
N LYS A 127 -3.39 -17.93 2.43
CA LYS A 127 -3.12 -16.75 3.28
C LYS A 127 -4.05 -15.61 2.90
N LYS A 128 -4.29 -14.73 3.87
CA LYS A 128 -5.14 -13.55 3.71
C LYS A 128 -4.34 -12.26 3.83
N MET A 129 -4.72 -11.29 3.00
CA MET A 129 -4.20 -9.93 3.12
C MET A 129 -5.36 -8.95 3.07
N ILE A 130 -5.48 -8.06 4.06
CA ILE A 130 -6.46 -6.97 4.03
C ILE A 130 -5.75 -5.71 3.55
N VAL A 131 -6.20 -5.18 2.42
CA VAL A 131 -5.59 -4.00 1.79
C VAL A 131 -6.55 -2.83 1.81
N GLN A 132 -6.03 -1.63 2.07
CA GLN A 132 -6.74 -0.39 1.79
C GLN A 132 -6.37 0.12 0.40
N ALA A 133 -7.38 0.45 -0.40
CA ALA A 133 -7.19 1.05 -1.72
C ALA A 133 -6.80 2.53 -1.58
N THR A 134 -5.53 2.83 -1.86
CA THR A 134 -4.99 4.20 -1.77
C THR A 134 -4.75 4.84 -3.12
N ASN A 135 -4.67 4.04 -4.19
CA ASN A 135 -4.32 4.51 -5.52
C ASN A 135 -5.16 3.80 -6.61
N THR A 136 -5.02 4.25 -7.85
CA THR A 136 -5.45 3.53 -9.05
C THR A 136 -4.43 3.73 -10.17
N GLY A 137 -4.45 2.87 -11.19
CA GLY A 137 -3.56 2.95 -12.34
C GLY A 137 -4.33 2.74 -13.64
N GLY A 138 -3.99 3.50 -14.69
CA GLY A 138 -4.65 3.41 -15.99
C GLY A 138 -4.32 2.12 -16.77
N ASP A 139 -3.25 1.45 -16.36
CA ASP A 139 -2.77 0.17 -16.89
C ASP A 139 -3.33 -1.05 -16.12
N LEU A 140 -4.04 -0.82 -15.01
CA LEU A 140 -4.65 -1.90 -14.24
C LEU A 140 -5.85 -2.50 -14.98
N GLY A 141 -5.85 -3.81 -15.12
CA GLY A 141 -6.99 -4.57 -15.61
C GLY A 141 -8.16 -4.61 -14.62
N ALA A 142 -9.28 -5.18 -15.06
CA ALA A 142 -10.44 -5.37 -14.21
C ALA A 142 -10.13 -6.30 -13.01
N ASN A 143 -10.51 -5.86 -11.81
CA ASN A 143 -10.22 -6.53 -10.53
C ASN A 143 -8.73 -6.78 -10.29
N GLN A 144 -7.87 -5.83 -10.68
CA GLN A 144 -6.45 -5.89 -10.38
C GLN A 144 -6.13 -5.12 -9.10
N PHE A 145 -5.28 -5.73 -8.27
CA PHE A 145 -4.73 -5.16 -7.05
C PHE A 145 -3.21 -5.06 -7.21
N ASP A 146 -2.69 -3.87 -7.46
CA ASP A 146 -1.25 -3.63 -7.47
C ASP A 146 -0.79 -3.36 -6.04
N LEU A 147 -0.17 -4.35 -5.40
CA LEU A 147 0.17 -4.30 -3.99
C LEU A 147 1.33 -3.33 -3.78
N ALA A 148 1.15 -2.36 -2.88
CA ALA A 148 2.22 -1.44 -2.51
C ALA A 148 3.25 -2.20 -1.66
N ILE A 149 4.39 -2.55 -2.26
CA ILE A 149 5.46 -3.30 -1.64
C ILE A 149 6.78 -2.62 -2.02
N PRO A 150 7.50 -1.97 -1.07
CA PRO A 150 8.79 -1.37 -1.34
C PRO A 150 9.74 -2.32 -2.07
N GLY A 151 10.28 -1.86 -3.20
CA GLY A 151 11.12 -2.69 -4.07
C GLY A 151 10.35 -3.60 -5.00
N GLY A 152 9.02 -3.48 -5.12
CA GLY A 152 8.16 -4.17 -6.09
C GLY A 152 8.34 -3.71 -7.55
N GLY A 153 9.02 -2.59 -7.76
CA GLY A 153 9.22 -1.96 -9.07
C GLY A 153 8.47 -0.62 -9.13
N VAL A 154 9.06 0.35 -9.81
CA VAL A 154 8.48 1.71 -9.92
C VAL A 154 7.43 1.77 -11.03
N GLY A 155 7.47 0.86 -12.00
CA GLY A 155 6.50 0.82 -13.08
C GLY A 155 6.64 2.01 -14.04
N ILE A 156 5.52 2.65 -14.37
CA ILE A 156 5.46 3.73 -15.36
C ILE A 156 6.12 5.01 -14.84
N PHE A 157 5.91 5.33 -13.56
CA PHE A 157 6.42 6.54 -12.91
C PHE A 157 7.60 6.19 -11.99
N ASN A 158 8.40 7.19 -11.61
CA ASN A 158 9.50 6.98 -10.67
C ASN A 158 9.75 8.26 -9.86
N GLY A 159 8.98 8.43 -8.79
CA GLY A 159 9.23 9.45 -7.77
C GLY A 159 10.35 9.05 -6.81
N CYS A 160 10.70 7.76 -6.75
CA CYS A 160 11.72 7.27 -5.81
C CYS A 160 13.12 7.83 -6.11
N THR A 161 13.42 8.19 -7.36
CA THR A 161 14.66 8.88 -7.70
C THR A 161 14.72 10.27 -7.07
N THR A 162 13.63 11.04 -7.09
CA THR A 162 13.62 12.39 -6.49
C THR A 162 13.46 12.34 -4.98
N GLU A 163 12.76 11.33 -4.45
CA GLU A 163 12.54 11.20 -3.02
C GLU A 163 13.77 10.65 -2.28
N PHE A 164 14.27 9.49 -2.72
CA PHE A 164 15.28 8.72 -2.00
C PHE A 164 16.61 8.61 -2.75
N GLY A 165 16.74 9.24 -3.93
CA GLY A 165 17.92 9.07 -4.77
C GLY A 165 18.03 7.66 -5.37
N ALA A 166 16.91 6.94 -5.52
CA ALA A 166 16.89 5.62 -6.14
C ALA A 166 17.38 5.70 -7.61
N PRO A 167 17.94 4.61 -8.17
CA PRO A 167 18.30 4.56 -9.59
C PRO A 167 17.11 4.87 -10.52
N SER A 168 17.38 5.21 -11.78
CA SER A 168 16.34 5.61 -12.74
C SER A 168 15.30 4.53 -13.06
N SER A 169 15.60 3.27 -12.78
CA SER A 169 14.68 2.11 -12.87
C SER A 169 14.10 1.68 -11.51
N GLY A 170 14.32 2.46 -10.45
CA GLY A 170 14.11 2.04 -9.07
C GLY A 170 15.26 1.19 -8.53
N TRP A 171 15.06 0.54 -7.39
CA TRP A 171 16.10 -0.30 -6.74
C TRP A 171 16.39 -1.63 -7.45
N GLY A 172 15.63 -1.98 -8.49
CA GLY A 172 15.77 -3.23 -9.23
C GLY A 172 15.26 -3.09 -10.66
N ALA A 173 14.61 -4.11 -11.20
CA ALA A 173 13.93 -3.99 -12.49
C ALA A 173 12.78 -2.97 -12.39
N GLN A 174 12.58 -2.19 -13.45
CA GLN A 174 11.49 -1.20 -13.51
C GLN A 174 10.12 -1.80 -13.16
N TYR A 175 9.84 -2.99 -13.69
CA TYR A 175 8.68 -3.81 -13.33
C TYR A 175 9.15 -5.06 -12.59
N GLY A 176 8.54 -5.35 -11.43
CA GLY A 176 8.89 -6.49 -10.58
C GLY A 176 10.03 -6.23 -9.59
N GLY A 177 10.79 -5.14 -9.79
CA GLY A 177 11.71 -4.60 -8.79
C GLY A 177 12.90 -5.50 -8.47
N ILE A 178 13.29 -5.55 -7.20
CA ILE A 178 14.41 -6.38 -6.74
C ILE A 178 14.05 -7.88 -6.80
N SER A 179 15.07 -8.73 -6.92
CA SER A 179 14.90 -10.19 -7.05
C SER A 179 15.39 -10.99 -5.84
N ALA A 180 16.02 -10.34 -4.86
CA ALA A 180 16.59 -11.01 -3.69
C ALA A 180 16.39 -10.19 -2.40
N ALA A 181 16.18 -10.89 -1.28
CA ALA A 181 15.97 -10.28 0.03
C ALA A 181 17.17 -9.43 0.49
N ASP A 182 18.39 -9.84 0.15
CA ASP A 182 19.60 -9.10 0.52
C ASP A 182 19.62 -7.69 -0.07
N SER A 183 18.91 -7.43 -1.17
CA SER A 183 18.77 -6.08 -1.74
C SER A 183 18.02 -5.12 -0.81
N CYS A 184 17.23 -5.61 0.14
CA CYS A 184 16.55 -4.77 1.13
C CYS A 184 17.52 -4.13 2.14
N SER A 185 18.79 -4.53 2.21
CA SER A 185 19.76 -3.89 3.12
C SER A 185 20.18 -2.48 2.68
N SER A 186 20.01 -2.15 1.39
CA SER A 186 20.35 -0.82 0.84
C SER A 186 19.16 0.13 0.76
N PHE A 187 18.00 -0.27 1.26
CA PHE A 187 16.79 0.57 1.25
C PHE A 187 16.86 1.66 2.33
N PRO A 188 16.14 2.80 2.13
CA PRO A 188 15.85 3.72 3.22
C PRO A 188 15.28 2.97 4.43
N ALA A 189 15.69 3.37 5.64
CA ALA A 189 15.36 2.64 6.86
C ALA A 189 13.84 2.44 7.05
N ALA A 190 13.03 3.42 6.66
CA ALA A 190 11.58 3.37 6.75
C ALA A 190 10.92 2.37 5.78
N LEU A 191 11.54 2.12 4.62
CA LEU A 191 11.02 1.19 3.60
C LEU A 191 11.51 -0.25 3.77
N LYS A 192 12.59 -0.44 4.55
CA LYS A 192 13.19 -1.75 4.76
C LYS A 192 12.20 -2.80 5.29
N PRO A 193 11.33 -2.52 6.28
CA PRO A 193 10.36 -3.50 6.76
C PRO A 193 9.38 -3.97 5.67
N GLY A 194 8.88 -3.05 4.83
CA GLY A 194 8.00 -3.39 3.72
C GLY A 194 8.72 -4.17 2.61
N CYS A 195 10.01 -3.89 2.40
CA CYS A 195 10.86 -4.67 1.50
C CYS A 195 11.08 -6.09 2.02
N ASP A 196 11.43 -6.23 3.31
CA ASP A 196 11.66 -7.53 3.95
C ASP A 196 10.36 -8.35 4.00
N PHE A 197 9.19 -7.72 4.16
CA PHE A 197 7.87 -8.37 4.06
C PHE A 197 7.70 -9.16 2.75
N ARG A 198 8.18 -8.61 1.63
CA ARG A 198 8.08 -9.25 0.30
C ARG A 198 8.68 -10.65 0.29
N PHE A 199 9.82 -10.84 0.95
CA PHE A 199 10.57 -12.09 0.92
C PHE A 199 10.32 -12.95 2.16
N GLY A 200 9.84 -12.35 3.26
CA GLY A 200 9.40 -13.05 4.46
C GLY A 200 7.99 -13.61 4.29
N TRP A 201 6.99 -12.85 4.75
CA TRP A 201 5.59 -13.30 4.79
C TRP A 201 5.01 -13.58 3.40
N PHE A 202 5.33 -12.73 2.42
CA PHE A 202 4.85 -12.86 1.05
C PHE A 202 5.67 -13.89 0.23
N MET A 203 6.73 -14.45 0.81
CA MET A 203 7.56 -15.54 0.26
C MET A 203 8.06 -15.33 -1.17
N GLY A 204 8.22 -14.08 -1.60
CA GLY A 204 8.61 -13.72 -2.97
C GLY A 204 7.60 -14.14 -4.03
N ALA A 205 6.32 -14.35 -3.67
CA ALA A 205 5.28 -14.76 -4.60
C ALA A 205 5.20 -13.80 -5.80
N ASP A 206 5.15 -14.38 -7.01
CA ASP A 206 5.09 -13.60 -8.24
C ASP A 206 3.64 -13.52 -8.74
N ASN A 207 3.03 -12.35 -8.55
CA ASN A 207 1.69 -12.01 -9.03
C ASN A 207 0.62 -13.07 -8.70
N PRO A 208 0.48 -13.47 -7.41
CA PRO A 208 -0.52 -14.44 -7.03
C PRO A 208 -1.94 -13.96 -7.37
N GLU A 209 -2.78 -14.88 -7.80
CA GLU A 209 -4.22 -14.67 -7.96
C GLU A 209 -4.93 -14.64 -6.60
N VAL A 210 -6.09 -13.98 -6.56
CA VAL A 210 -6.89 -13.82 -5.34
C VAL A 210 -8.37 -14.02 -5.60
N THR A 211 -9.10 -14.44 -4.57
CA THR A 211 -10.50 -14.02 -4.39
C THR A 211 -10.52 -12.82 -3.45
N PHE A 212 -11.46 -11.91 -3.66
CA PHE A 212 -11.58 -10.72 -2.81
C PHE A 212 -13.03 -10.44 -2.42
N LYS A 213 -13.18 -9.75 -1.31
CA LYS A 213 -14.44 -9.14 -0.86
C LYS A 213 -14.13 -7.82 -0.17
N GLN A 214 -14.97 -6.81 -0.39
CA GLN A 214 -14.89 -5.53 0.30
C GLN A 214 -15.29 -5.72 1.77
N VAL A 215 -14.57 -5.11 2.69
CA VAL A 215 -14.76 -5.27 4.14
C VAL A 215 -14.64 -3.93 4.83
N GLU A 216 -15.14 -3.84 6.06
CA GLU A 216 -14.87 -2.68 6.92
C GLU A 216 -13.36 -2.57 7.13
N CYS A 217 -12.81 -1.38 6.97
CA CYS A 217 -11.39 -1.16 7.12
C CYS A 217 -10.92 -1.36 8.58
N PRO A 218 -9.93 -2.23 8.82
CA PRO A 218 -9.26 -2.30 10.11
C PRO A 218 -8.73 -0.92 10.53
N ALA A 219 -8.92 -0.56 11.80
CA ALA A 219 -8.46 0.72 12.34
C ALA A 219 -6.94 0.94 12.16
N ALA A 220 -6.16 -0.14 12.09
CA ALA A 220 -4.73 -0.07 11.84
C ALA A 220 -4.39 0.54 10.47
N LEU A 221 -5.18 0.24 9.42
CA LEU A 221 -4.98 0.77 8.07
C LEU A 221 -5.40 2.24 7.98
N THR A 222 -6.61 2.56 8.46
CA THR A 222 -7.16 3.91 8.40
C THR A 222 -6.44 4.89 9.32
N LYS A 223 -5.82 4.42 10.40
CA LYS A 223 -4.97 5.26 11.27
C LYS A 223 -3.70 5.72 10.56
N SER A 224 -3.10 4.87 9.73
CA SER A 224 -1.89 5.23 8.97
C SER A 224 -2.23 6.20 7.83
N THR A 225 -3.29 5.95 7.07
CA THR A 225 -3.65 6.82 5.94
C THR A 225 -4.45 8.04 6.34
N GLY A 226 -5.09 8.06 7.50
CA GLY A 226 -6.06 9.09 7.88
C GLY A 226 -7.34 9.07 7.03
N CYS A 227 -7.52 8.04 6.18
CA CYS A 227 -8.64 7.94 5.26
C CYS A 227 -9.59 6.81 5.66
N LYS A 228 -10.86 7.15 5.87
CA LYS A 228 -11.97 6.24 6.15
C LYS A 228 -13.20 6.70 5.37
N ARG A 229 -13.85 5.78 4.65
CA ARG A 229 -15.06 6.09 3.89
C ARG A 229 -16.27 6.30 4.80
N ALA A 230 -17.22 7.11 4.35
CA ALA A 230 -18.48 7.32 5.08
C ALA A 230 -19.35 6.06 5.16
N ASP A 231 -19.25 5.19 4.16
CA ASP A 231 -19.99 3.92 4.05
C ASP A 231 -19.23 2.72 4.64
N ASP A 232 -18.05 2.92 5.24
CA ASP A 232 -17.17 1.83 5.69
C ASP A 232 -17.84 0.92 6.73
N SER A 233 -18.60 1.48 7.68
CA SER A 233 -19.33 0.72 8.70
C SER A 233 -20.53 -0.06 8.17
N SER A 234 -20.90 0.13 6.90
CA SER A 234 -21.91 -0.71 6.24
C SER A 234 -21.32 -1.99 5.64
N MET A 235 -19.99 -2.09 5.57
CA MET A 235 -19.30 -3.26 5.04
C MET A 235 -19.18 -4.36 6.10
N PRO A 236 -19.12 -5.64 5.68
CA PRO A 236 -18.89 -6.73 6.63
C PRO A 236 -17.53 -6.61 7.31
N ALA A 237 -17.45 -7.01 8.57
CA ALA A 237 -16.17 -7.10 9.27
C ALA A 237 -15.20 -8.04 8.53
N ALA A 238 -13.93 -7.66 8.49
CA ALA A 238 -12.89 -8.46 7.88
C ALA A 238 -12.56 -9.70 8.75
N ASP A 239 -12.21 -10.82 8.10
CA ASP A 239 -11.82 -12.03 8.81
C ASP A 239 -10.38 -11.92 9.33
N ALA A 240 -10.26 -11.47 10.58
CA ALA A 240 -8.98 -11.32 11.28
C ALA A 240 -8.36 -12.66 11.75
N SER A 241 -8.99 -13.81 11.50
CA SER A 241 -8.48 -15.13 11.90
C SER A 241 -7.27 -15.58 11.06
N GLY A 242 -7.07 -14.98 9.88
CA GLY A 242 -5.92 -15.22 9.01
C GLY A 242 -5.94 -16.52 8.23
N SER A 243 -6.54 -17.60 8.75
CA SER A 243 -6.59 -18.88 8.04
C SER A 243 -7.90 -19.04 7.27
N ALA A 244 -7.83 -19.22 5.95
CA ALA A 244 -8.93 -19.78 5.19
C ALA A 244 -9.08 -21.27 5.57
N VAL A 245 -9.62 -21.56 6.75
CA VAL A 245 -10.17 -22.89 7.00
C VAL A 245 -11.24 -23.07 5.95
N ALA A 246 -11.05 -24.04 5.05
CA ALA A 246 -12.06 -24.40 4.06
C ALA A 246 -13.40 -24.50 4.78
N SER A 247 -14.30 -23.54 4.52
CA SER A 247 -15.62 -23.52 5.13
C SER A 247 -16.28 -24.87 4.81
N SER A 248 -16.36 -25.73 5.82
CA SER A 248 -17.13 -26.96 5.76
C SER A 248 -18.54 -26.59 5.32
N ALA A 249 -18.91 -26.96 4.11
CA ALA A 249 -20.26 -26.82 3.61
C ALA A 249 -21.21 -27.44 4.65
N SER A 250 -22.14 -26.62 5.12
CA SER A 250 -23.26 -27.03 5.96
C SER A 250 -23.96 -28.22 5.32
N SER A 251 -23.69 -29.42 5.85
CA SER A 251 -24.45 -30.61 5.53
C SER A 251 -25.47 -30.79 6.65
N THR A 252 -26.69 -30.39 6.35
CA THR A 252 -27.88 -30.73 7.12
C THR A 252 -28.00 -32.25 7.23
N VAL A 253 -27.62 -32.82 8.38
CA VAL A 253 -27.98 -34.19 8.73
C VAL A 253 -29.06 -34.15 9.78
N ALA A 254 -30.21 -34.67 9.38
CA ALA A 254 -31.45 -34.75 10.12
C ALA A 254 -31.27 -35.45 11.48
N ALA A 255 -32.00 -34.93 12.47
CA ALA A 255 -32.18 -35.53 13.77
C ALA A 255 -32.73 -36.96 13.65
N THR A 256 -32.07 -37.93 14.28
CA THR A 256 -32.71 -39.18 14.68
C THR A 256 -32.40 -39.40 16.16
N SER A 257 -33.45 -39.33 16.97
CA SER A 257 -33.43 -39.55 18.41
C SER A 257 -32.99 -40.98 18.72
N ALA A 258 -31.95 -41.15 19.52
CA ALA A 258 -31.63 -42.42 20.15
C ALA A 258 -31.22 -42.18 21.61
N THR A 259 -32.18 -42.48 22.49
CA THR A 259 -32.01 -42.65 23.94
C THR A 259 -31.07 -43.84 24.20
N SER A 260 -30.04 -43.69 25.03
CA SER A 260 -29.52 -44.81 25.83
C SER A 260 -28.58 -44.38 26.96
N VAL A 261 -29.13 -44.52 28.16
CA VAL A 261 -28.56 -45.12 29.39
C VAL A 261 -27.09 -44.88 29.75
N ALA A 262 -26.93 -44.21 30.89
CA ALA A 262 -25.75 -44.30 31.73
C ALA A 262 -25.50 -45.75 32.21
N SER A 263 -24.25 -46.17 32.23
CA SER A 263 -23.81 -47.23 33.12
C SER A 263 -22.37 -47.01 33.56
N SER A 264 -22.24 -46.97 34.87
CA SER A 264 -21.04 -46.92 35.68
C SER A 264 -20.45 -48.33 35.81
N VAL A 265 -19.13 -48.44 35.72
CA VAL A 265 -18.39 -49.46 36.46
C VAL A 265 -16.97 -48.98 36.74
N ALA A 266 -16.59 -49.16 38.01
CA ALA A 266 -15.30 -48.82 38.58
C ALA A 266 -14.40 -50.05 38.71
N SER A 267 -13.12 -49.77 39.01
CA SER A 267 -12.07 -50.65 39.55
C SER A 267 -11.37 -51.55 38.50
N SER A 268 -10.05 -51.77 38.54
CA SER A 268 -9.13 -51.84 39.69
C SER A 268 -7.66 -51.59 39.32
N VAL A 269 -6.94 -51.05 40.30
CA VAL A 269 -5.49 -51.03 40.53
C VAL A 269 -4.79 -52.38 40.37
N VAL A 270 -3.53 -52.40 39.88
CA VAL A 270 -2.38 -53.06 40.56
C VAL A 270 -1.09 -52.32 40.20
N ALA A 271 -0.30 -52.04 41.23
CA ALA A 271 1.02 -51.41 41.21
C ALA A 271 2.14 -52.38 40.81
N SER A 272 3.29 -51.85 40.37
CA SER A 272 4.59 -52.32 40.87
C SER A 272 5.69 -51.27 40.65
N SER A 273 6.31 -50.95 41.77
CA SER A 273 7.44 -50.06 42.05
C SER A 273 8.76 -50.82 42.03
N VAL A 274 9.85 -50.16 41.60
CA VAL A 274 11.22 -50.12 42.21
C VAL A 274 12.05 -49.15 41.33
N ALA A 275 12.52 -47.97 41.77
CA ALA A 275 13.61 -47.64 42.71
C ALA A 275 14.90 -48.43 42.41
N SER A 276 16.13 -47.93 42.35
CA SER A 276 16.79 -46.61 42.46
C SER A 276 18.26 -46.87 42.09
N SER A 277 18.99 -45.88 41.57
CA SER A 277 20.39 -45.69 41.98
C SER A 277 20.93 -44.34 41.50
N VAL A 278 21.13 -43.49 42.48
CA VAL A 278 21.96 -42.29 42.47
C VAL A 278 23.44 -42.67 42.41
N VAL A 279 24.25 -41.90 41.67
CA VAL A 279 25.61 -41.57 42.11
C VAL A 279 25.89 -40.13 41.71
N ALA A 280 26.16 -39.31 42.72
CA ALA A 280 26.69 -37.98 42.59
C ALA A 280 28.21 -38.04 42.47
N SER A 281 28.83 -37.06 41.80
CA SER A 281 30.10 -36.50 42.24
C SER A 281 30.23 -35.07 41.75
N SER A 282 30.20 -34.19 42.73
CA SER A 282 30.64 -32.79 42.77
C SER A 282 32.13 -32.64 42.49
N VAL A 283 32.54 -31.57 41.80
CA VAL A 283 33.59 -30.66 42.32
C VAL A 283 33.40 -29.25 41.73
N ALA A 284 33.72 -28.26 42.56
CA ALA A 284 33.42 -26.84 42.41
C ALA A 284 34.51 -26.03 41.70
N SER A 285 34.06 -24.88 41.17
CA SER A 285 34.65 -23.54 41.06
C SER A 285 36.15 -23.30 41.29
N SER A 286 36.75 -22.50 40.39
CA SER A 286 37.56 -21.33 40.79
C SER A 286 37.82 -20.34 39.63
N VAL A 287 37.25 -19.14 39.77
CA VAL A 287 37.84 -17.78 39.57
C VAL A 287 39.15 -17.64 38.78
N ALA A 288 39.17 -16.73 37.80
CA ALA A 288 39.86 -15.42 37.87
C ALA A 288 40.11 -14.80 36.48
N ALA A 289 39.75 -13.52 36.33
CA ALA A 289 40.32 -12.62 35.34
C ALA A 289 41.78 -12.29 35.69
N PRO A 290 42.56 -11.73 34.75
CA PRO A 290 42.92 -10.32 34.94
C PRO A 290 42.94 -9.50 33.63
N SER A 291 43.15 -8.21 33.87
CA SER A 291 42.96 -7.04 33.04
C SER A 291 44.25 -6.48 32.41
N VAL A 292 44.06 -5.61 31.39
CA VAL A 292 44.91 -4.53 30.84
C VAL A 292 46.34 -4.81 30.35
N ALA A 293 46.63 -4.44 29.09
CA ALA A 293 47.45 -3.25 28.78
C ALA A 293 47.52 -2.93 27.28
N SER A 294 47.53 -1.63 27.01
CA SER A 294 47.73 -0.90 25.75
C SER A 294 48.95 -1.32 24.93
N SER A 295 48.88 -1.10 23.61
CA SER A 295 50.00 -0.56 22.82
C SER A 295 49.51 0.09 21.52
N VAL A 296 49.72 1.40 21.47
CA VAL A 296 49.69 2.32 20.33
C VAL A 296 51.04 2.18 19.60
N VAL A 297 51.09 2.18 18.27
CA VAL A 297 52.18 2.67 17.37
C VAL A 297 51.63 2.56 15.93
N ALA A 298 51.18 3.64 15.29
CA ALA A 298 51.92 4.66 14.53
C ALA A 298 52.21 4.27 13.06
N VAL A 299 51.65 5.13 12.21
CA VAL A 299 51.87 5.31 10.77
C VAL A 299 53.31 5.77 10.50
N PRO A 300 53.85 5.53 9.30
CA PRO A 300 54.68 6.55 8.69
C PRO A 300 54.18 6.92 7.29
N SER A 301 53.86 8.21 7.16
CA SER A 301 53.85 8.92 5.88
C SER A 301 55.29 9.35 5.59
N SER A 302 55.77 9.10 4.37
CA SER A 302 56.92 9.80 3.81
C SER A 302 56.73 10.03 2.32
N SER A 303 56.53 11.29 1.98
CA SER A 303 56.67 11.93 0.67
C SER A 303 58.11 11.87 0.17
N SER A 304 58.32 11.73 -1.14
CA SER A 304 59.35 12.44 -1.96
C SER A 304 59.32 12.02 -3.43
N SER A 305 58.89 12.97 -4.26
CA SER A 305 59.28 13.39 -5.61
C SER A 305 60.49 12.71 -6.30
N SER A 306 60.35 12.37 -7.60
CA SER A 306 60.96 13.13 -8.72
C SER A 306 60.99 12.39 -10.08
N ALA A 307 60.76 13.17 -11.14
CA ALA A 307 61.27 13.09 -12.53
C ALA A 307 60.84 11.90 -13.42
N VAL A 308 59.93 12.10 -14.37
CA VAL A 308 60.11 12.65 -15.74
C VAL A 308 60.99 11.78 -16.66
N LYS A 309 60.36 11.17 -17.66
CA LYS A 309 60.85 11.20 -19.05
C LYS A 309 59.72 11.10 -20.07
N THR A 310 59.75 12.08 -20.94
CA THR A 310 58.90 12.41 -22.08
C THR A 310 59.36 11.68 -23.35
N ALA A 311 58.43 11.27 -24.20
CA ALA A 311 58.44 11.32 -25.69
C ALA A 311 57.18 10.60 -26.18
N SER A 312 56.18 11.29 -26.78
CA SER A 312 56.08 11.64 -28.22
C SER A 312 56.07 10.37 -29.09
N SER A 313 55.15 10.12 -30.03
CA SER A 313 54.33 11.02 -30.85
C SER A 313 53.37 10.20 -31.73
N SER A 314 52.18 10.78 -31.96
CA SER A 314 51.46 10.89 -33.25
C SER A 314 51.15 9.65 -34.11
N ALA A 315 49.84 9.43 -34.38
CA ALA A 315 49.30 9.49 -35.75
C ALA A 315 47.75 9.48 -35.75
N SER A 316 47.20 10.33 -36.60
CA SER A 316 45.79 10.63 -36.85
C SER A 316 45.04 9.61 -37.70
N SER A 317 43.72 9.57 -37.53
CA SER A 317 42.70 9.47 -38.60
C SER A 317 41.32 9.64 -37.95
N VAL A 318 40.74 10.85 -37.87
CA VAL A 318 39.87 11.52 -38.87
C VAL A 318 39.03 10.58 -39.73
N VAL A 319 37.75 10.42 -39.37
CA VAL A 319 36.63 10.37 -40.32
C VAL A 319 35.48 11.18 -39.73
N ALA A 320 35.08 12.22 -40.45
CA ALA A 320 33.95 13.11 -40.14
C ALA A 320 32.66 12.59 -40.83
N PRO A 321 31.48 13.14 -40.50
CA PRO A 321 30.17 12.52 -40.78
C PRO A 321 29.64 12.86 -42.17
N VAL A 322 28.82 11.97 -42.73
CA VAL A 322 28.04 12.24 -43.94
C VAL A 322 26.64 12.70 -43.54
N ALA A 323 26.31 13.92 -43.93
CA ALA A 323 24.96 14.47 -43.99
C ALA A 323 24.60 14.74 -45.46
N THR A 324 23.40 14.34 -45.87
CA THR A 324 22.52 14.87 -46.95
C THR A 324 21.43 13.81 -47.19
N SER A 325 20.15 14.09 -47.45
CA SER A 325 19.37 15.32 -47.61
C SER A 325 17.88 14.94 -47.60
N TYR A 326 17.06 15.83 -47.03
CA TYR A 326 15.68 16.19 -47.39
C TYR A 326 14.93 15.32 -48.43
N GLY A 327 13.81 14.75 -47.96
CA GLY A 327 12.67 14.31 -48.76
C GLY A 327 11.38 14.78 -48.09
N HIS A 328 10.81 15.85 -48.62
CA HIS A 328 9.60 16.53 -48.16
C HIS A 328 8.37 15.73 -48.59
N HIS A 329 7.53 15.29 -47.65
CA HIS A 329 6.15 14.92 -47.96
C HIS A 329 5.20 15.62 -47.00
N THR A 330 4.44 16.54 -47.58
CA THR A 330 3.36 17.31 -47.00
C THR A 330 2.08 16.47 -47.01
N THR A 331 1.42 16.35 -45.86
CA THR A 331 -0.02 16.07 -45.79
C THR A 331 -0.67 17.15 -44.94
N ALA A 332 -1.54 17.90 -45.60
CA ALA A 332 -2.18 19.11 -45.11
C ALA A 332 -3.11 18.84 -43.93
N ALA A 333 -2.88 19.57 -42.83
CA ALA A 333 -3.91 19.85 -41.83
C ALA A 333 -4.84 20.94 -42.39
N LYS A 334 -6.16 20.68 -42.34
CA LYS A 334 -7.21 21.66 -42.65
C LYS A 334 -7.72 22.28 -41.34
N PRO A 335 -7.95 23.60 -41.28
CA PRO A 335 -8.10 24.33 -40.02
C PRO A 335 -9.55 24.33 -39.52
N SER A 336 -9.74 24.21 -38.21
CA SER A 336 -11.00 24.61 -37.55
C SER A 336 -10.78 25.92 -36.80
N THR A 337 -11.56 26.89 -37.24
CA THR A 337 -11.56 28.31 -36.88
C THR A 337 -12.06 28.51 -35.45
N ILE A 338 -11.30 29.28 -34.67
CA ILE A 338 -11.73 29.90 -33.42
C ILE A 338 -12.59 31.12 -33.77
N ALA A 339 -13.77 31.23 -33.16
CA ALA A 339 -14.59 32.44 -33.14
C ALA A 339 -14.58 33.05 -31.72
N PRO A 340 -14.67 34.39 -31.59
CA PRO A 340 -14.22 35.12 -30.40
C PRO A 340 -15.29 35.25 -29.31
N HIS A 341 -14.85 35.19 -28.06
CA HIS A 341 -15.62 35.65 -26.90
C HIS A 341 -15.56 37.18 -26.81
N SER A 342 -16.72 37.82 -26.92
CA SER A 342 -16.91 39.22 -26.55
C SER A 342 -16.97 39.40 -25.04
N THR A 343 -16.20 40.37 -24.59
CA THR A 343 -16.18 41.04 -23.30
C THR A 343 -17.54 41.65 -22.91
N ALA A 344 -17.95 41.46 -21.66
CA ALA A 344 -18.87 42.38 -20.99
C ALA A 344 -18.31 42.69 -19.59
N THR A 345 -17.80 43.91 -19.47
CA THR A 345 -17.45 44.57 -18.22
C THR A 345 -18.70 45.26 -17.70
N ALA A 346 -19.04 45.09 -16.42
CA ALA A 346 -19.85 46.07 -15.69
C ALA A 346 -19.50 46.01 -14.20
N THR A 347 -18.78 47.03 -13.75
CA THR A 347 -18.63 47.41 -12.34
C THR A 347 -19.48 48.65 -12.12
N ALA A 348 -20.09 48.73 -10.93
CA ALA A 348 -20.44 49.93 -10.15
C ALA A 348 -21.94 50.19 -9.84
N SER A 349 -22.14 50.44 -8.54
CA SER A 349 -23.04 51.44 -7.91
C SER A 349 -24.35 50.96 -7.26
N ALA A 350 -24.34 50.98 -5.91
CA ALA A 350 -25.47 51.34 -5.04
C ALA A 350 -25.60 52.89 -4.94
N PRO A 351 -26.44 53.55 -4.10
CA PRO A 351 -27.62 53.15 -3.29
C PRO A 351 -28.83 54.14 -3.44
N ALA A 352 -29.76 54.16 -2.46
CA ALA A 352 -30.89 55.09 -2.20
C ALA A 352 -32.23 54.67 -2.87
N ASP A 353 -33.41 54.66 -2.25
CA ASP A 353 -33.99 55.31 -1.05
C ASP A 353 -35.10 54.39 -0.48
N ASP A 354 -35.34 54.44 0.83
CA ASP A 354 -36.68 54.53 1.43
C ASP A 354 -36.54 54.65 2.97
N ASP A 355 -36.51 55.91 3.40
CA ASP A 355 -37.02 56.39 4.69
C ASP A 355 -38.51 56.01 4.79
N ASP A 356 -38.97 55.41 5.89
CA ASP A 356 -39.92 56.11 6.78
C ASP A 356 -40.18 55.37 8.11
N THR A 357 -40.16 56.20 9.14
CA THR A 357 -40.91 56.17 10.42
C THR A 357 -40.46 55.32 11.62
N CYS A 358 -39.76 56.03 12.51
CA CYS A 358 -39.74 55.93 13.96
C CYS A 358 -41.14 55.77 14.59
N ASP A 359 -41.23 55.07 15.72
CA ASP A 359 -41.47 55.77 16.99
C ASP A 359 -41.19 54.87 18.21
N ALA A 360 -40.68 55.54 19.24
CA ALA A 360 -40.28 55.02 20.54
C ALA A 360 -41.50 54.64 21.40
N GLU A 361 -41.39 53.57 22.17
CA GLU A 361 -41.21 53.55 23.64
C GLU A 361 -40.89 52.13 24.11
#